data_AF-A0A2N2KD33-F1
#
_entry.id   AF-A0A2N2KD33-F1
#
_cell.length_a   1.000
_cell.length_b   1.000
_cell.length_c   1.000
_cell.angle_alpha   90.00
_cell.angle_beta   90.00
_cell.angle_gamma   90.00
#
_symmetry.space_group_name_H-M   'P 1'
#
loop_
_entity.id
_entity.type
_entity.pdbx_description
1 polymer ?
#
loop_
_entity_poly.entity_id
_entity_poly.type
_entity_poly.pdbx_seq_one_letter_code
_entity_poly.pdbx_strand_id
1 'polypeptide(L)'
;MIDQTALLQSAISEYDSIVNSAARQPVRKVAPEQLARTMCKDHDWTDRGARTIISLANEYGAFMLRNALALAIVLDKEDGDLEF
;
A
#
# COMPACT_ATOMS: atom_id res chain seq x y z
N MET A 1 0.07 -20.34 -12.01
CA MET A 1 -0.96 -19.84 -11.08
C MET A 1 -0.21 -19.02 -10.06
N ILE A 2 -0.38 -17.70 -10.08
CA ILE A 2 0.32 -16.81 -9.16
C ILE A 2 -0.24 -17.06 -7.77
N ASP A 3 0.64 -17.34 -6.80
CA ASP A 3 0.24 -17.55 -5.42
C ASP A 3 -0.08 -16.19 -4.78
N GLN A 4 -1.38 -15.86 -4.77
CA GLN A 4 -1.93 -14.65 -4.18
C GLN A 4 -1.61 -14.50 -2.69
N THR A 5 -1.37 -15.63 -1.97
CA THR A 5 -0.99 -15.58 -0.56
C THR A 5 0.47 -15.17 -0.37
N ALA A 6 1.36 -15.61 -1.25
CA ALA A 6 2.76 -15.20 -1.25
C ALA A 6 2.93 -13.70 -1.59
N LEU A 7 2.16 -13.19 -2.57
CA LEU A 7 2.13 -11.75 -2.90
C LEU A 7 1.66 -10.91 -1.72
N LEU A 8 0.59 -11.31 -1.04
CA LEU A 8 0.09 -10.61 0.14
C LEU A 8 1.12 -10.60 1.28
N GLN A 9 1.79 -11.73 1.52
CA GLN A 9 2.84 -11.81 2.54
C GLN A 9 4.02 -10.90 2.22
N SER A 10 4.46 -10.87 0.96
CA SER A 10 5.51 -9.96 0.50
C SER A 10 5.13 -8.50 0.73
N ALA A 11 3.90 -8.12 0.35
CA ALA A 11 3.40 -6.76 0.57
C ALA A 11 3.35 -6.42 2.08
N ILE A 12 2.89 -7.34 2.93
CA ILE A 12 2.88 -7.13 4.39
C ILE A 12 4.29 -6.87 4.92
N SER A 13 5.28 -7.69 4.53
CA SER A 13 6.67 -7.51 4.96
C SER A 13 7.26 -6.19 4.48
N GLU A 14 6.95 -5.77 3.26
CA GLU A 14 7.36 -4.48 2.71
C GLU A 14 6.77 -3.33 3.53
N TYR A 15 5.46 -3.32 3.75
CA TYR A 15 4.81 -2.26 4.53
C TYR A 15 5.26 -2.23 5.99
N ASP A 16 5.54 -3.39 6.60
CA ASP A 16 6.08 -3.44 7.96
C ASP A 16 7.48 -2.81 8.01
N SER A 17 8.33 -3.09 7.02
CA SER A 17 9.65 -2.43 6.87
C SER A 17 9.52 -0.91 6.71
N ILE A 18 8.60 -0.45 5.87
CA ILE A 18 8.34 0.99 5.65
C ILE A 18 7.83 1.66 6.94
N VAL A 19 6.91 1.03 7.66
CA VAL A 19 6.38 1.57 8.92
C VAL A 19 7.48 1.66 9.97
N ASN A 20 8.32 0.63 10.08
CA ASN A 20 9.44 0.59 11.02
C ASN A 20 10.55 1.58 10.65
N SER A 21 10.77 1.87 9.37
CA SER A 21 11.74 2.89 8.93
C SER A 21 11.21 4.32 9.13
N ALA A 22 9.91 4.53 8.92
CA ALA A 22 9.25 5.82 9.13
C ALA A 22 9.07 6.16 10.63
N ALA A 23 8.88 5.13 11.47
CA ALA A 23 8.72 5.28 12.91
C ALA A 23 10.09 5.29 13.62
N ARG A 24 10.57 6.46 14.06
CA ARG A 24 11.77 6.55 14.92
C ARG A 24 11.60 5.89 16.31
N GLN A 25 10.42 5.36 16.65
CA GLN A 25 10.03 4.74 17.93
C GLN A 25 8.90 3.72 17.72
N PRO A 26 8.73 2.71 18.60
CA PRO A 26 7.82 1.59 18.37
C PRO A 26 6.36 2.03 18.26
N VAL A 27 5.76 1.72 17.10
CA VAL A 27 4.33 1.52 16.81
C VAL A 27 3.39 2.44 17.59
N ARG A 28 3.45 3.75 17.37
CA ARG A 28 2.31 4.62 17.67
C ARG A 28 2.23 5.75 16.63
N LYS A 29 1.30 5.58 15.69
CA LYS A 29 0.87 6.54 14.68
C LYS A 29 2.03 7.19 13.91
N VAL A 30 2.55 6.49 12.90
CA VAL A 30 3.28 7.18 11.82
C VAL A 30 2.31 8.18 11.19
N ALA A 31 2.72 9.45 11.14
CA ALA A 31 1.92 10.48 10.49
C ALA A 31 1.74 10.10 9.00
N PRO A 32 0.51 10.12 8.45
CA PRO A 32 0.23 9.76 7.06
C PRO A 32 1.18 10.42 6.04
N GLU A 33 1.56 11.67 6.29
CA GLU A 33 2.46 12.45 5.45
C GLU A 33 3.90 11.93 5.49
N GLN A 34 4.34 11.40 6.63
CA GLN A 34 5.67 10.81 6.75
C GLN A 34 5.72 9.43 6.09
N LEU A 35 4.63 8.66 6.19
CA LEU A 35 4.49 7.39 5.49
C LEU A 35 4.49 7.60 3.97
N ALA A 36 3.68 8.53 3.45
CA ALA A 36 3.61 8.84 2.02
C ALA A 36 4.97 9.27 1.46
N ARG A 37 5.70 10.14 2.17
CA ARG A 37 7.06 10.56 1.77
C ARG A 37 8.03 9.40 1.69
N THR A 38 7.95 8.45 2.61
CA THR A 38 8.82 7.26 2.63
C THR A 38 8.50 6.35 1.45
N MET A 39 7.21 6.11 1.17
CA MET A 39 6.76 5.32 0.00
C MET A 39 7.23 5.92 -1.33
N CYS A 40 7.16 7.24 -1.49
CA CYS A 40 7.60 7.89 -2.72
C CYS A 40 9.12 7.87 -2.90
N LYS A 41 9.87 7.96 -1.80
CA LYS A 41 11.33 8.05 -1.84
C LYS A 41 12.00 6.69 -2.04
N ASP A 42 11.48 5.66 -1.36
CA ASP A 42 12.17 4.39 -1.21
C ASP A 42 11.51 3.25 -2.02
N HIS A 43 10.30 3.47 -2.57
CA HIS A 43 9.47 2.40 -3.18
C HIS A 43 8.75 2.81 -4.49
N ASP A 44 9.23 3.84 -5.20
CA ASP A 44 8.71 4.26 -6.52
C ASP A 44 7.21 4.62 -6.61
N TRP A 45 6.57 4.90 -5.47
CA TRP A 45 5.18 5.35 -5.47
C TRP A 45 5.05 6.78 -5.98
N THR A 46 3.99 7.04 -6.75
CA THR A 46 3.55 8.42 -6.98
C THR A 46 2.97 9.01 -5.69
N ASP A 47 3.14 10.33 -5.45
CA ASP A 47 2.58 10.99 -4.26
C ASP A 47 1.06 10.80 -4.16
N ARG A 48 0.36 10.86 -5.30
CA ARG A 48 -1.07 10.57 -5.37
C ARG A 48 -1.37 9.12 -4.96
N GLY A 49 -0.69 8.13 -5.53
CA GLY A 49 -0.90 6.72 -5.21
C GLY A 49 -0.66 6.41 -3.72
N ALA A 50 0.44 6.92 -3.17
CA ALA A 50 0.79 6.73 -1.75
C ALA A 50 -0.29 7.32 -0.83
N ARG A 51 -0.75 8.55 -1.09
CA ARG A 51 -1.82 9.18 -0.29
C ARG A 51 -3.14 8.44 -0.40
N THR A 52 -3.50 8.00 -1.59
CA THR A 52 -4.74 7.26 -1.83
C THR A 52 -4.75 5.95 -1.02
N ILE A 53 -3.69 5.15 -1.06
CA ILE A 53 -3.69 3.87 -0.34
C ILE A 53 -3.64 4.06 1.18
N ILE A 54 -2.95 5.09 1.67
CA ILE A 54 -2.93 5.44 3.10
C ILE A 54 -4.31 5.90 3.57
N SER A 55 -5.01 6.72 2.79
CA SER A 55 -6.40 7.14 3.08
C SER A 55 -7.33 5.94 3.11
N LEU A 56 -7.26 5.05 2.11
CA LEU A 56 -8.07 3.81 2.08
C LEU A 56 -7.86 2.95 3.34
N ALA A 57 -6.61 2.76 3.74
CA ALA A 57 -6.26 1.97 4.92
C ALA A 57 -6.73 2.64 6.23
N ASN A 58 -6.56 3.96 6.38
CA ASN A 58 -6.89 4.68 7.61
C ASN A 58 -8.39 4.93 7.78
N GLU A 59 -9.11 5.22 6.70
CA GLU A 59 -10.52 5.62 6.74
C GLU A 59 -11.46 4.42 6.68
N TYR A 60 -11.08 3.38 5.91
CA TYR A 60 -11.96 2.24 5.62
C TYR A 60 -11.39 0.89 6.03
N GLY A 61 -10.12 0.83 6.43
CA GLY A 61 -9.45 -0.38 6.89
C GLY A 61 -9.21 -1.42 5.79
N ALA A 62 -8.70 -2.58 6.21
CA ALA A 62 -8.28 -3.66 5.31
C ALA A 62 -9.43 -4.24 4.44
N PHE A 63 -10.69 -4.10 4.86
CA PHE A 63 -11.83 -4.55 4.05
C PHE A 63 -11.91 -3.80 2.73
N MET A 64 -11.68 -2.49 2.70
CA MET A 64 -11.74 -1.70 1.46
C MET A 64 -10.65 -2.14 0.48
N LEU A 65 -9.43 -2.37 0.97
CA LEU A 65 -8.31 -2.85 0.16
C LEU A 65 -8.61 -4.23 -0.47
N ARG A 66 -9.23 -5.14 0.29
CA ARG A 66 -9.66 -6.44 -0.24
C ARG A 66 -10.67 -6.30 -1.39
N ASN A 67 -11.65 -5.39 -1.24
CA ASN A 67 -12.64 -5.16 -2.30
C ASN A 67 -12.02 -4.45 -3.51
N ALA A 68 -11.09 -3.51 -3.30
CA ALA A 68 -10.36 -2.85 -4.38
C ALA A 68 -9.55 -3.87 -5.22
N LEU A 69 -8.85 -4.80 -4.58
CA LEU A 69 -8.14 -5.88 -5.27
C LEU A 69 -9.10 -6.80 -6.03
N ALA A 70 -10.19 -7.24 -5.39
CA ALA A 70 -11.19 -8.09 -6.06
C ALA A 70 -11.81 -7.39 -7.29
N LEU A 71 -12.06 -6.08 -7.18
CA LEU A 71 -12.56 -5.27 -8.28
C LEU A 71 -11.54 -5.19 -9.42
N ALA A 72 -10.25 -4.93 -9.12
CA ALA A 72 -9.19 -4.87 -10.11
C ALA A 72 -9.05 -6.19 -10.90
N ILE A 73 -9.11 -7.34 -10.20
CA ILE A 73 -9.06 -8.67 -10.82
C ILE A 73 -10.26 -8.89 -11.77
N VAL A 74 -11.48 -8.55 -11.32
CA VAL A 74 -12.68 -8.72 -12.15
C VAL A 74 -12.69 -7.79 -13.37
N LEU A 75 -12.04 -6.62 -13.26
CA LEU A 75 -11.92 -5.64 -14.33
C LEU A 75 -10.68 -5.86 -15.22
N ASP A 76 -9.85 -6.87 -14.94
CA ASP A 76 -8.56 -7.12 -15.63
C ASP A 76 -7.62 -5.90 -15.62
N LYS A 77 -7.60 -5.19 -14.48
CA LYS A 77 -6.80 -3.97 -14.25
C LYS A 77 -5.70 -4.23 -13.22
N GLU A 78 -4.77 -5.14 -13.52
CA GLU A 78 -3.68 -5.50 -12.58
C GLU A 78 -2.73 -4.31 -12.33
N ASP A 79 -2.36 -3.56 -13.37
CA ASP A 79 -1.51 -2.36 -13.29
C ASP A 79 -2.33 -1.04 -13.36
N GLY A 80 -3.65 -1.13 -13.25
CA GLY A 80 -4.53 0.03 -13.47
C GLY A 80 -4.38 0.59 -14.90
N ASP A 81 -4.47 1.92 -15.05
CA ASP A 81 -4.23 2.61 -16.32
C ASP A 81 -2.77 3.09 -16.44
N LEU A 82 -1.81 2.31 -15.94
CA LEU A 82 -0.38 2.58 -16.15
C LEU A 82 -0.04 2.39 -17.63
N GLU A 83 -0.26 3.43 -18.44
CA GLU A 83 0.33 3.59 -19.76
C GLU A 83 1.83 3.86 -19.59
N PHE A 84 2.65 2.79 -19.54
CA PHE A 84 4.10 2.92 -19.70
C PHE A 84 4.46 3.17 -21.17
#